data_AF-A0A830ETZ0-F1
#
_entry.id   AF-A0A830ETZ0-F1
#
_cell.length_a   1.000
_cell.length_b   1.000
_cell.length_c   1.000
_cell.angle_alpha   90.00
_cell.angle_beta   90.00
_cell.angle_gamma   90.00
#
_symmetry.space_group_name_H-M   'P 1'
#
loop_
_entity.id
_entity.type
_entity.pdbx_description
1 polymer ?
#
loop_
_entity_poly.entity_id
_entity_poly.type
_entity_poly.pdbx_seq_one_letter_code
_entity_poly.pdbx_strand_id
1 'polypeptide(L)'
;MPKTIADYEDAVRRIAAKHVPADATTEDEVRRALSGSEVGPQVTRDVLDGIAENLLTEDRVLEAIEDSGELPSEGEIDAIVSVADDYDMDDRVETVEDAVRSSVATVEDVQGAVRDRQDQAAASGRPTFREDVEGAVDEVAETKQFVGESPDEVTAEQAREIGAPSETAFRGAAARTIANGDQVNPSEVLEDTRSETPVSVIRDTDGGVVAATGAQREELGEQVAEQYGVEYMSAQEVEDSLGTRGTGDRVSLTLGGRKVGEVDVE
;
A
#
# COMPACT_ATOMS: atom_id res chain seq x y z
N MET A 1 -46.59 -3.89 23.71
CA MET A 1 -45.22 -4.09 23.23
C MET A 1 -44.29 -3.78 24.39
N PRO A 2 -43.28 -4.61 24.69
CA PRO A 2 -42.22 -4.20 25.61
C PRO A 2 -41.56 -2.95 25.03
N LYS A 3 -41.31 -1.96 25.88
CA LYS A 3 -40.64 -0.73 25.47
C LYS A 3 -39.17 -1.03 25.17
N THR A 4 -38.65 -0.42 24.12
CA THR A 4 -37.26 -0.52 23.66
C THR A 4 -36.43 0.65 24.21
N ILE A 5 -35.11 0.60 24.04
CA ILE A 5 -34.20 1.65 24.52
C ILE A 5 -34.42 3.00 23.81
N ALA A 6 -34.87 2.96 22.56
CA ALA A 6 -35.33 4.13 21.82
C ALA A 6 -36.50 4.87 22.51
N ASP A 7 -37.21 4.23 23.46
CA ASP A 7 -38.29 4.85 24.23
C ASP A 7 -37.78 5.60 25.49
N TYR A 8 -36.47 5.59 25.79
CA TYR A 8 -35.90 6.03 27.08
C TYR A 8 -34.54 6.77 27.03
N GLU A 9 -34.20 7.46 25.94
CA GLU A 9 -32.97 8.25 25.74
C GLU A 9 -32.48 9.04 26.98
N ASP A 10 -33.34 9.88 27.57
CA ASP A 10 -33.01 10.74 28.72
C ASP A 10 -32.76 9.99 30.05
N ALA A 11 -33.22 8.75 30.15
CA ALA A 11 -33.04 7.92 31.34
C ALA A 11 -31.75 7.11 31.24
N VAL A 12 -31.45 6.58 30.04
CA VAL A 12 -30.22 5.87 29.72
C VAL A 12 -28.99 6.77 29.90
N ARG A 13 -29.04 7.98 29.35
CA ARG A 13 -27.94 8.97 29.48
C ARG A 13 -27.63 9.32 30.94
N ARG A 14 -28.65 9.49 31.79
CA ARG A 14 -28.48 9.78 33.23
C ARG A 14 -27.92 8.62 34.05
N ILE A 15 -28.22 7.39 33.67
CA ILE A 15 -27.76 6.19 34.38
C ILE A 15 -26.30 5.90 33.99
N ALA A 16 -25.97 5.98 32.70
CA ALA A 16 -24.61 5.80 32.19
C ALA A 16 -23.63 6.83 32.78
N ALA A 17 -23.96 8.14 32.69
CA ALA A 17 -23.10 9.22 33.18
C ALA A 17 -22.87 9.21 34.70
N LYS A 18 -23.73 8.54 35.47
CA LYS A 18 -23.67 8.53 36.95
C LYS A 18 -22.97 7.29 37.51
N HIS A 19 -22.95 6.19 36.76
CA HIS A 19 -22.63 4.87 37.30
C HIS A 19 -21.62 4.06 36.50
N VAL A 20 -21.31 4.46 35.25
CA VAL A 20 -20.23 3.86 34.46
C VAL A 20 -18.97 4.71 34.64
N PRO A 21 -17.87 4.17 35.18
CA PRO A 21 -16.58 4.86 35.24
C PRO A 21 -16.12 5.31 33.85
N ALA A 22 -15.48 6.47 33.78
CA ALA A 22 -14.96 7.01 32.52
C ALA A 22 -13.87 6.11 31.89
N ASP A 23 -13.22 5.26 32.70
CA ASP A 23 -12.18 4.31 32.31
C ASP A 23 -12.71 2.89 31.97
N ALA A 24 -14.04 2.69 31.92
CA ALA A 24 -14.62 1.42 31.47
C ALA A 24 -14.67 1.34 29.94
N THR A 25 -13.82 0.48 29.36
CA THR A 25 -13.65 0.34 27.90
C THR A 25 -14.30 -0.92 27.34
N THR A 26 -14.60 -1.93 28.16
CA THR A 26 -15.20 -3.21 27.71
C THR A 26 -16.68 -3.36 28.10
N GLU A 27 -17.44 -4.16 27.33
CA GLU A 27 -18.86 -4.48 27.63
C GLU A 27 -19.00 -5.03 29.06
N ASP A 28 -18.10 -5.92 29.47
CA ASP A 28 -18.10 -6.53 30.80
C ASP A 28 -17.81 -5.52 31.92
N GLU A 29 -16.98 -4.50 31.69
CA GLU A 29 -16.71 -3.43 32.66
C GLU A 29 -17.91 -2.50 32.82
N VAL A 30 -18.55 -2.12 31.71
CA VAL A 30 -19.78 -1.34 31.71
C VAL A 30 -20.89 -2.10 32.43
N ARG A 31 -21.06 -3.40 32.13
CA ARG A 31 -22.04 -4.27 32.78
C ARG A 31 -21.76 -4.43 34.27
N ARG A 32 -20.49 -4.59 34.66
CA ARG A 32 -20.08 -4.70 36.07
C ARG A 32 -20.34 -3.41 36.84
N ALA A 33 -20.04 -2.25 36.24
CA ALA A 33 -20.31 -0.94 36.81
C ALA A 33 -21.82 -0.66 36.99
N LEU A 34 -22.63 -1.03 36.00
CA LEU A 34 -24.08 -0.89 36.06
C LEU A 34 -24.77 -1.91 36.98
N SER A 35 -24.21 -3.12 37.13
CA SER A 35 -24.73 -4.15 38.04
C SER A 35 -24.42 -3.89 39.52
N GLY A 36 -23.39 -3.11 39.81
CA GLY A 36 -22.96 -2.74 41.17
C GLY A 36 -23.58 -1.45 41.71
N SER A 37 -24.34 -0.72 40.90
CA SER A 37 -24.97 0.54 41.28
C SER A 37 -26.37 0.31 41.85
N GLU A 38 -26.77 1.10 42.87
CA GLU A 38 -28.11 1.06 43.50
C GLU A 38 -29.20 1.61 42.54
N VAL A 39 -29.18 1.20 41.28
CA VAL A 39 -30.18 1.57 40.29
C VAL A 39 -31.36 0.64 40.54
N GLY A 40 -32.42 1.21 41.12
CA GLY A 40 -33.58 0.47 41.61
C GLY A 40 -34.25 -0.45 40.57
N PRO A 41 -35.32 -1.17 40.95
CA PRO A 41 -35.88 -2.37 40.29
C PRO A 41 -36.44 -2.20 38.86
N GLN A 42 -36.13 -1.10 38.18
CA GLN A 42 -36.58 -0.74 36.82
C GLN A 42 -35.53 -1.00 35.74
N VAL A 43 -34.30 -1.39 36.09
CA VAL A 43 -33.24 -1.73 35.15
C VAL A 43 -33.13 -3.26 35.07
N THR A 44 -33.74 -3.85 34.04
CA THR A 44 -33.65 -5.28 33.78
C THR A 44 -32.33 -5.62 33.07
N ARG A 45 -31.93 -6.90 33.10
CA ARG A 45 -30.74 -7.38 32.38
C ARG A 45 -30.78 -7.01 30.89
N ASP A 46 -31.96 -7.13 30.27
CA ASP A 46 -32.17 -6.75 28.86
C ASP A 46 -31.97 -5.24 28.60
N VAL A 47 -32.25 -4.39 29.59
CA VAL A 47 -32.01 -2.93 29.49
C VAL A 47 -30.53 -2.62 29.69
N LEU A 48 -29.83 -3.34 30.57
CA LEU A 48 -28.38 -3.22 30.72
C LEU A 48 -27.64 -3.66 29.47
N ASP A 49 -28.06 -4.76 28.88
CA ASP A 49 -27.45 -5.33 27.69
C ASP A 49 -27.63 -4.39 26.50
N GLY A 50 -28.82 -3.83 26.31
CA GLY A 50 -29.00 -2.84 25.26
C GLY A 50 -28.34 -1.47 25.55
N ILE A 51 -28.12 -1.06 26.82
CA ILE A 51 -27.32 0.13 27.14
C ILE A 51 -25.85 -0.12 26.80
N ALA A 52 -25.35 -1.33 27.08
CA ALA A 52 -24.00 -1.74 26.72
C ALA A 52 -23.82 -1.89 25.19
N GLU A 53 -24.83 -2.39 24.47
CA GLU A 53 -24.85 -2.46 22.99
C GLU A 53 -24.91 -1.08 22.32
N ASN A 54 -25.47 -0.06 22.97
CA ASN A 54 -25.53 1.31 22.44
C ASN A 54 -24.34 2.19 22.85
N LEU A 55 -23.43 1.70 23.68
CA LEU A 55 -22.22 2.43 24.06
C LEU A 55 -21.09 2.04 23.09
N LEU A 56 -20.67 2.99 22.26
CA LEU A 56 -19.51 2.83 21.37
C LEU A 56 -18.28 2.42 22.22
N THR A 57 -17.69 1.26 21.90
CA THR A 57 -16.43 0.76 22.49
C THR A 57 -15.41 0.52 21.39
N GLU A 58 -14.12 0.61 21.74
CA GLU A 58 -13.02 0.27 20.84
C GLU A 58 -13.23 -1.12 20.20
N ASP A 59 -13.55 -2.13 21.01
CA ASP A 59 -13.81 -3.51 20.53
C ASP A 59 -14.91 -3.59 19.45
N ARG A 60 -15.94 -2.73 19.49
CA ARG A 60 -17.03 -2.72 18.51
C ARG A 60 -16.63 -2.03 17.22
N VAL A 61 -15.80 -1.00 17.31
CA VAL A 61 -15.21 -0.35 16.13
C VAL A 61 -14.26 -1.33 15.46
N LEU A 62 -13.44 -2.04 16.23
CA LEU A 62 -12.55 -3.10 15.72
C LEU A 62 -13.34 -4.24 15.06
N GLU A 63 -14.39 -4.76 15.71
CA GLU A 63 -15.27 -5.80 15.13
C GLU A 63 -15.89 -5.33 13.80
N ALA A 64 -16.33 -4.07 13.71
CA ALA A 64 -16.90 -3.52 12.48
C ALA A 64 -15.87 -3.38 11.34
N ILE A 65 -14.62 -3.06 11.67
CA ILE A 65 -13.50 -3.04 10.72
C ILE A 65 -13.12 -4.48 10.32
N GLU A 66 -13.06 -5.42 11.26
CA GLU A 66 -12.79 -6.83 10.94
C GLU A 66 -13.86 -7.41 10.01
N ASP A 67 -15.13 -7.08 10.23
CA ASP A 67 -16.25 -7.51 9.40
C ASP A 67 -16.23 -6.93 7.97
N SER A 68 -15.58 -5.78 7.75
CA SER A 68 -15.41 -5.24 6.39
C SER A 68 -14.42 -6.09 5.57
N GLY A 69 -13.42 -6.68 6.25
CA GLY A 69 -12.33 -7.44 5.61
C GLY A 69 -11.38 -6.57 4.81
N GLU A 70 -11.44 -5.25 4.97
CA GLU A 70 -10.64 -4.25 4.26
C GLU A 70 -9.99 -3.31 5.29
N LEU A 71 -8.78 -2.82 5.00
CA LEU A 71 -8.14 -1.81 5.83
C LEU A 71 -9.00 -0.52 5.83
N PRO A 72 -9.33 0.07 6.99
CA PRO A 72 -10.20 1.24 7.02
C PRO A 72 -9.45 2.50 6.57
N SER A 73 -10.16 3.41 5.92
CA SER A 73 -9.71 4.81 5.80
C SER A 73 -9.96 5.60 7.09
N GLU A 74 -9.23 6.70 7.29
CA GLU A 74 -9.49 7.64 8.40
C GLU A 74 -10.96 8.09 8.41
N GLY A 75 -11.52 8.38 7.22
CA GLY A 75 -12.92 8.81 7.09
C GLY A 75 -13.95 7.72 7.41
N GLU A 76 -13.60 6.44 7.27
CA GLU A 76 -14.46 5.33 7.67
C GLU A 76 -14.46 5.11 9.17
N ILE A 77 -13.29 5.26 9.82
CA ILE A 77 -13.22 5.29 11.29
C ILE A 77 -14.12 6.41 11.83
N ASP A 78 -14.03 7.60 11.24
CA ASP A 78 -14.86 8.76 11.63
C ASP A 78 -16.34 8.47 11.43
N ALA A 79 -16.70 7.84 10.31
CA ALA A 79 -18.09 7.50 10.02
C ALA A 79 -18.64 6.48 11.01
N ILE A 80 -17.88 5.42 11.34
CA ILE A 80 -18.27 4.38 12.31
C ILE A 80 -18.47 5.01 13.70
N VAL A 81 -17.58 5.91 14.08
CA VAL A 81 -17.59 6.56 15.40
C VAL A 81 -18.68 7.64 15.50
N SER A 82 -18.95 8.38 14.41
CA SER A 82 -19.97 9.45 14.37
C SER A 82 -21.43 8.98 14.57
N VAL A 83 -21.72 7.69 14.42
CA VAL A 83 -23.06 7.14 14.70
C VAL A 83 -23.45 7.36 16.18
N ALA A 84 -22.48 7.58 17.07
CA ALA A 84 -22.71 7.89 18.48
C ALA A 84 -22.98 9.39 18.78
N ASP A 85 -22.71 10.31 17.86
CA ASP A 85 -23.04 11.75 18.00
C ASP A 85 -24.56 11.98 18.13
N ASP A 86 -25.37 11.08 17.54
CA ASP A 86 -26.83 11.11 17.69
C ASP A 86 -27.29 10.98 19.16
N TYR A 87 -26.37 10.64 20.09
CA TYR A 87 -26.63 10.43 21.51
C TYR A 87 -25.92 11.40 22.47
N ASP A 88 -25.46 12.59 22.03
CA ASP A 88 -24.64 13.59 22.79
C ASP A 88 -23.57 12.90 23.68
N MET A 89 -22.75 12.04 23.07
CA MET A 89 -21.62 11.35 23.71
C MET A 89 -20.26 11.87 23.22
N ASP A 90 -20.20 13.13 22.80
CA ASP A 90 -19.07 13.76 22.08
C ASP A 90 -17.71 13.51 22.75
N ASP A 91 -17.59 13.70 24.07
CA ASP A 91 -16.33 13.47 24.81
C ASP A 91 -15.84 11.99 24.75
N ARG A 92 -16.77 11.04 24.61
CA ARG A 92 -16.47 9.60 24.55
C ARG A 92 -16.21 9.14 23.11
N VAL A 93 -16.91 9.73 22.15
CA VAL A 93 -16.67 9.57 20.71
C VAL A 93 -15.24 9.98 20.40
N GLU A 94 -14.82 11.18 20.82
CA GLU A 94 -13.44 11.67 20.64
C GLU A 94 -12.41 10.73 21.28
N THR A 95 -12.68 10.21 22.49
CA THR A 95 -11.77 9.30 23.18
C THR A 95 -11.61 7.95 22.44
N VAL A 96 -12.70 7.37 21.92
CA VAL A 96 -12.65 6.09 21.20
C VAL A 96 -12.04 6.29 19.81
N GLU A 97 -12.37 7.37 19.12
CA GLU A 97 -11.78 7.76 17.84
C GLU A 97 -10.26 7.90 17.96
N ASP A 98 -9.78 8.64 18.96
CA ASP A 98 -8.35 8.82 19.22
C ASP A 98 -7.65 7.50 19.55
N ALA A 99 -8.29 6.65 20.36
CA ALA A 99 -7.75 5.33 20.71
C ALA A 99 -7.61 4.44 19.47
N VAL A 100 -8.66 4.34 18.65
CA VAL A 100 -8.69 3.54 17.42
C VAL A 100 -7.71 4.08 16.39
N ARG A 101 -7.68 5.39 16.13
CA ARG A 101 -6.72 5.99 15.19
C ARG A 101 -5.26 5.81 15.63
N SER A 102 -5.02 5.78 16.94
CA SER A 102 -3.69 5.53 17.48
C SER A 102 -3.27 4.07 17.38
N SER A 103 -4.22 3.12 17.35
CA SER A 103 -3.93 1.68 17.41
C SER A 103 -4.08 0.96 16.07
N VAL A 104 -4.95 1.43 15.18
CA VAL A 104 -5.30 0.77 13.91
C VAL A 104 -4.59 1.44 12.73
N ALA A 105 -4.03 0.60 11.86
CA ALA A 105 -3.44 1.02 10.59
C ALA A 105 -4.55 1.41 9.61
N THR A 106 -4.38 2.57 8.98
CA THR A 106 -5.30 3.08 7.96
C THR A 106 -4.69 3.02 6.56
N VAL A 107 -5.54 3.13 5.55
CA VAL A 107 -5.11 3.24 4.15
C VAL A 107 -4.16 4.43 3.98
N GLU A 108 -4.45 5.55 4.64
CA GLU A 108 -3.64 6.77 4.59
C GLU A 108 -2.25 6.57 5.21
N ASP A 109 -2.14 5.84 6.32
CA ASP A 109 -0.84 5.51 6.95
C ASP A 109 0.05 4.73 5.97
N VAL A 110 -0.52 3.70 5.34
CA VAL A 110 0.21 2.84 4.39
C VAL A 110 0.58 3.61 3.13
N GLN A 111 -0.35 4.35 2.53
CA GLN A 111 -0.08 5.16 1.35
C GLN A 111 0.99 6.22 1.61
N GLY A 112 0.98 6.85 2.80
CA GLY A 112 2.01 7.77 3.23
C GLY A 112 3.39 7.12 3.27
N ALA A 113 3.52 5.97 3.94
CA ALA A 113 4.78 5.24 4.06
C ALA A 113 5.29 4.74 2.69
N VAL A 114 4.39 4.20 1.85
CA VAL A 114 4.74 3.75 0.48
C VAL A 114 5.23 4.92 -0.36
N ARG A 115 4.58 6.08 -0.28
CA ARG A 115 4.99 7.29 -1.01
C ARG A 115 6.39 7.76 -0.60
N ASP A 116 6.70 7.72 0.69
CA ASP A 116 8.04 8.06 1.17
C ASP A 116 9.11 7.12 0.59
N ARG A 117 8.79 5.82 0.45
CA ARG A 117 9.68 4.86 -0.22
C ARG A 117 9.80 5.12 -1.73
N GLN A 118 8.70 5.49 -2.39
CA GLN A 118 8.73 5.89 -3.80
C GLN A 118 9.64 7.10 -4.03
N ASP A 119 9.54 8.11 -3.17
CA ASP A 119 10.38 9.31 -3.25
C ASP A 119 11.87 8.98 -3.01
N GLN A 120 12.18 8.07 -2.08
CA GLN A 120 13.55 7.58 -1.85
C GLN A 120 14.11 6.79 -3.06
N ALA A 121 13.30 5.92 -3.67
CA ALA A 121 13.68 5.18 -4.87
C ALA A 121 13.93 6.14 -6.04
N ALA A 122 13.03 7.09 -6.27
CA ALA A 122 13.15 8.11 -7.31
C ALA A 122 14.39 8.99 -7.11
N ALA A 123 14.70 9.40 -5.88
CA ALA A 123 15.91 10.17 -5.57
C ALA A 123 17.21 9.39 -5.84
N SER A 124 17.14 8.05 -5.77
CA SER A 124 18.25 7.14 -6.09
C SER A 124 18.29 6.73 -7.56
N GLY A 125 17.36 7.22 -8.39
CA GLY A 125 17.29 6.92 -9.82
C GLY A 125 16.88 5.48 -10.14
N ARG A 126 16.32 4.74 -9.18
CA ARG A 126 15.89 3.34 -9.34
C ARG A 126 14.37 3.22 -9.34
N PRO A 127 13.81 2.15 -9.92
CA PRO A 127 12.41 1.80 -9.75
C PRO A 127 12.07 1.54 -8.27
N THR A 128 10.80 1.75 -7.93
CA THR A 128 10.23 1.20 -6.70
C THR A 128 9.96 -0.29 -6.90
N PHE A 129 10.39 -1.10 -5.93
CA PHE A 129 10.19 -2.54 -5.93
C PHE A 129 9.19 -2.97 -4.87
N ARG A 130 8.65 -4.18 -5.00
CA ARG A 130 7.75 -4.78 -4.01
C ARG A 130 8.36 -4.78 -2.61
N GLU A 131 9.65 -5.03 -2.50
CA GLU A 131 10.40 -5.03 -1.24
C GLU A 131 10.43 -3.64 -0.57
N ASP A 132 10.32 -2.56 -1.35
CA ASP A 132 10.18 -1.21 -0.79
C ASP A 132 8.80 -1.01 -0.17
N VAL A 133 7.75 -1.54 -0.82
CA VAL A 133 6.36 -1.51 -0.35
C VAL A 133 6.21 -2.36 0.90
N GLU A 134 6.73 -3.59 0.89
CA GLU A 134 6.76 -4.50 2.04
C GLU A 134 7.41 -3.82 3.24
N GLY A 135 8.58 -3.21 3.04
CA GLY A 135 9.24 -2.52 4.14
C GLY A 135 8.49 -1.28 4.63
N ALA A 136 7.64 -0.63 3.82
CA ALA A 136 6.76 0.46 4.27
C ALA A 136 5.58 -0.07 5.09
N VAL A 137 4.99 -1.17 4.65
CA VAL A 137 3.90 -1.85 5.37
C VAL A 137 4.41 -2.38 6.72
N ASP A 138 5.59 -2.99 6.75
CA ASP A 138 6.25 -3.45 7.98
C ASP A 138 6.46 -2.32 8.98
N GLU A 139 6.88 -1.14 8.50
CA GLU A 139 7.08 0.06 9.34
C GLU A 139 5.76 0.53 10.00
N VAL A 140 4.65 0.47 9.27
CA VAL A 140 3.32 0.71 9.86
C VAL A 140 2.96 -0.39 10.86
N ALA A 141 3.20 -1.66 10.51
CA ALA A 141 2.86 -2.82 11.34
C ALA A 141 3.65 -2.87 12.66
N GLU A 142 4.82 -2.24 12.73
CA GLU A 142 5.59 -2.08 13.97
C GLU A 142 4.88 -1.17 15.00
N THR A 143 4.02 -0.28 14.54
CA THR A 143 3.40 0.76 15.39
C THR A 143 1.88 0.65 15.50
N LYS A 144 1.23 0.07 14.49
CA LYS A 144 -0.22 -0.04 14.37
C LYS A 144 -0.65 -1.46 14.00
N GLN A 145 -1.84 -1.83 14.44
CA GLN A 145 -2.47 -3.10 14.14
C GLN A 145 -3.18 -3.05 12.79
N PHE A 146 -2.93 -4.05 11.96
CA PHE A 146 -3.70 -4.30 10.76
C PHE A 146 -4.98 -5.06 11.13
N VAL A 147 -6.12 -4.45 10.85
CA VAL A 147 -7.46 -4.95 11.15
C VAL A 147 -8.24 -4.99 9.83
N GLY A 148 -8.96 -6.07 9.55
CA GLY A 148 -9.61 -6.31 8.24
C GLY A 148 -8.70 -7.08 7.28
N GLU A 149 -7.53 -6.53 6.95
CA GLU A 149 -6.57 -7.15 6.02
C GLU A 149 -5.24 -7.52 6.66
N SER A 150 -4.56 -8.52 6.10
CA SER A 150 -3.20 -8.85 6.51
C SER A 150 -2.16 -7.92 5.86
N PRO A 151 -1.02 -7.65 6.52
CA PRO A 151 0.09 -6.89 5.93
C PRO A 151 0.55 -7.41 4.55
N ASP A 152 0.53 -8.73 4.36
CA ASP A 152 0.92 -9.37 3.10
C ASP A 152 -0.05 -9.06 1.95
N GLU A 153 -1.36 -9.02 2.25
CA GLU A 153 -2.42 -8.67 1.29
C GLU A 153 -2.32 -7.20 0.90
N VAL A 154 -2.19 -6.31 1.89
CA VAL A 154 -2.00 -4.87 1.66
C VAL A 154 -0.74 -4.60 0.86
N THR A 155 0.37 -5.27 1.17
CA THR A 155 1.63 -5.16 0.41
C THR A 155 1.43 -5.53 -1.05
N ALA A 156 0.74 -6.65 -1.31
CA ALA A 156 0.51 -7.13 -2.66
C ALA A 156 -0.44 -6.21 -3.45
N GLU A 157 -1.48 -5.69 -2.82
CA GLU A 157 -2.37 -4.73 -3.44
C GLU A 157 -1.66 -3.42 -3.77
N GLN A 158 -0.96 -2.84 -2.79
CA GLN A 158 -0.22 -1.59 -2.97
C GLN A 158 0.87 -1.74 -4.04
N ALA A 159 1.61 -2.86 -4.06
CA ALA A 159 2.59 -3.13 -5.10
C ALA A 159 1.96 -3.13 -6.51
N ARG A 160 0.78 -3.74 -6.69
CA ARG A 160 0.05 -3.70 -7.95
C ARG A 160 -0.46 -2.29 -8.26
N GLU A 161 -1.00 -1.58 -7.28
CA GLU A 161 -1.52 -0.22 -7.45
C GLU A 161 -0.45 0.70 -8.02
N ILE A 162 0.77 0.63 -7.48
CA ILE A 162 1.89 1.48 -7.92
C ILE A 162 2.75 0.85 -9.03
N GLY A 163 2.47 -0.40 -9.41
CA GLY A 163 3.23 -1.13 -10.42
C GLY A 163 4.68 -1.44 -10.01
N ALA A 164 4.89 -1.82 -8.75
CA ALA A 164 6.19 -2.17 -8.19
C ALA A 164 6.46 -3.68 -8.29
N PRO A 165 7.22 -4.16 -9.30
CA PRO A 165 7.58 -5.58 -9.39
C PRO A 165 8.57 -5.97 -8.28
N SER A 166 8.76 -7.27 -8.04
CA SER A 166 9.86 -7.73 -7.20
C SER A 166 11.22 -7.42 -7.85
N GLU A 167 12.23 -7.11 -7.04
CA GLU A 167 13.58 -6.81 -7.53
C GLU A 167 14.13 -7.98 -8.38
N THR A 168 13.80 -9.22 -7.98
CA THR A 168 14.18 -10.43 -8.71
C THR A 168 13.51 -10.51 -10.08
N ALA A 169 12.20 -10.24 -10.17
CA ALA A 169 11.49 -10.23 -11.45
C ALA A 169 12.03 -9.15 -12.39
N PHE A 170 12.32 -7.96 -11.84
CA PHE A 170 12.93 -6.86 -12.57
C PHE A 170 14.30 -7.22 -13.13
N ARG A 171 15.24 -7.70 -12.29
CA ARG A 171 16.58 -8.12 -12.74
C ARG A 171 16.51 -9.23 -13.78
N GLY A 172 15.58 -10.18 -13.61
CA GLY A 172 15.34 -11.23 -14.60
C GLY A 172 14.87 -10.67 -15.95
N ALA A 173 13.97 -9.69 -15.95
CA ALA A 173 13.50 -9.02 -17.16
C ALA A 173 14.59 -8.15 -17.81
N ALA A 174 15.39 -7.44 -17.02
CA ALA A 174 16.53 -6.64 -17.48
C ALA A 174 17.57 -7.52 -18.19
N ALA A 175 18.00 -8.62 -17.55
CA ALA A 175 18.95 -9.56 -18.11
C ALA A 175 18.44 -10.17 -19.44
N ARG A 176 17.15 -10.51 -19.51
CA ARG A 176 16.52 -10.98 -20.76
C ARG A 176 16.52 -9.91 -21.85
N THR A 177 16.26 -8.66 -21.52
CA THR A 177 16.27 -7.53 -22.47
C THR A 177 17.65 -7.34 -23.08
N ILE A 178 18.70 -7.42 -22.25
CA ILE A 178 20.09 -7.31 -22.71
C ILE A 178 20.48 -8.53 -23.56
N ALA A 179 20.16 -9.74 -23.09
CA ALA A 179 20.56 -10.99 -23.76
C ALA A 179 19.83 -11.21 -25.10
N ASN A 180 18.59 -10.74 -25.22
CA ASN A 180 17.79 -10.82 -26.44
C ASN A 180 17.99 -9.63 -27.37
N GLY A 181 18.96 -8.74 -27.08
CA GLY A 181 19.33 -7.67 -27.99
C GLY A 181 19.73 -8.22 -29.36
N ASP A 182 19.24 -7.56 -30.42
CA ASP A 182 19.54 -7.96 -31.79
C ASP A 182 21.04 -7.82 -32.04
N GLN A 183 21.62 -8.80 -32.72
CA GLN A 183 23.03 -8.75 -33.09
C GLN A 183 23.17 -8.06 -34.44
N VAL A 184 23.93 -6.97 -34.48
CA VAL A 184 24.22 -6.20 -35.68
C VAL A 184 25.69 -6.33 -36.03
N ASN A 185 25.99 -6.75 -37.25
CA ASN A 185 27.38 -6.77 -37.73
C ASN A 185 27.82 -5.34 -38.08
N PRO A 186 28.91 -4.82 -37.49
CA PRO A 186 29.38 -3.46 -37.78
C PRO A 186 29.70 -3.22 -39.26
N SER A 187 30.15 -4.25 -39.99
CA SER A 187 30.43 -4.18 -41.42
C SER A 187 29.19 -3.96 -42.30
N GLU A 188 27.99 -4.21 -41.78
CA GLU A 188 26.73 -3.97 -42.49
C GLU A 188 26.22 -2.53 -42.31
N VAL A 189 26.75 -1.82 -41.31
CA VAL A 189 26.24 -0.53 -40.83
C VAL A 189 27.26 0.58 -41.01
N LEU A 190 28.56 0.27 -40.94
CA LEU A 190 29.67 1.22 -41.04
C LEU A 190 30.44 0.99 -42.36
N GLU A 191 30.58 2.05 -43.17
CA GLU A 191 31.10 1.94 -44.55
C GLU A 191 32.60 1.53 -44.64
N ASP A 192 33.36 1.60 -43.55
CA ASP A 192 34.82 1.34 -43.53
C ASP A 192 35.28 0.32 -42.45
N THR A 193 34.37 -0.46 -41.87
CA THR A 193 34.69 -1.39 -40.78
C THR A 193 34.78 -2.83 -41.27
N ARG A 194 35.91 -3.51 -40.96
CA ARG A 194 36.12 -4.95 -41.24
C ARG A 194 35.84 -5.87 -40.05
N SER A 195 35.26 -5.34 -38.98
CA SER A 195 34.88 -6.13 -37.81
C SER A 195 33.63 -6.94 -38.11
N GLU A 196 33.74 -8.26 -37.98
CA GLU A 196 32.62 -9.21 -38.07
C GLU A 196 32.08 -9.59 -36.68
N THR A 197 32.68 -9.07 -35.60
CA THR A 197 32.13 -9.27 -34.25
C THR A 197 30.84 -8.44 -34.13
N PRO A 198 29.71 -9.07 -33.83
CA PRO A 198 28.45 -8.36 -33.69
C PRO A 198 28.43 -7.42 -32.48
N VAL A 199 27.67 -6.33 -32.60
CA VAL A 199 27.28 -5.43 -31.51
C VAL A 199 25.81 -5.70 -31.20
N SER A 200 25.47 -5.79 -29.92
CA SER A 200 24.08 -6.00 -29.50
C SER A 200 23.36 -4.66 -29.53
N VAL A 201 22.17 -4.60 -30.12
CA VAL A 201 21.31 -3.42 -30.09
C VAL A 201 20.01 -3.76 -29.38
N ILE A 202 19.63 -2.90 -28.44
CA ILE A 202 18.35 -3.02 -27.73
C ILE A 202 17.32 -2.24 -28.54
N ARG A 203 16.18 -2.88 -28.78
CA ARG A 203 15.06 -2.27 -29.49
C ARG A 203 13.89 -2.01 -28.55
N ASP A 204 13.14 -0.95 -28.85
CA ASP A 204 11.81 -0.78 -28.30
C ASP A 204 10.82 -1.77 -28.93
N THR A 205 9.62 -1.83 -28.37
CA THR A 205 8.54 -2.72 -28.85
C THR A 205 8.05 -2.40 -30.27
N ASP A 206 8.38 -1.22 -30.80
CA ASP A 206 8.04 -0.81 -32.18
C ASP A 206 9.17 -1.13 -33.18
N GLY A 207 10.28 -1.70 -32.68
CA GLY A 207 11.45 -2.10 -33.48
C GLY A 207 12.50 -1.00 -33.67
N GLY A 208 12.32 0.17 -33.05
CA GLY A 208 13.30 1.25 -33.03
C GLY A 208 14.49 0.92 -32.12
N VAL A 209 15.71 1.24 -32.53
CA VAL A 209 16.89 1.06 -31.67
C VAL A 209 16.87 2.13 -30.56
N VAL A 210 17.14 1.69 -29.33
CA VAL A 210 17.16 2.57 -28.15
C VAL A 210 18.55 2.68 -27.52
N ALA A 211 19.39 1.65 -27.64
CA ALA A 211 20.75 1.63 -27.14
C ALA A 211 21.58 0.56 -27.88
N ALA A 212 22.91 0.72 -27.88
CA ALA A 212 23.84 -0.30 -28.33
C ALA A 212 24.70 -0.78 -27.14
N THR A 213 25.06 -2.06 -27.12
CA THR A 213 25.83 -2.68 -26.03
C THR A 213 26.63 -3.89 -26.51
N GLY A 214 27.46 -4.46 -25.62
CA GLY A 214 28.11 -5.75 -25.83
C GLY A 214 29.21 -5.78 -26.91
N ALA A 215 29.72 -4.62 -27.33
CA ALA A 215 30.80 -4.57 -28.30
C ALA A 215 32.14 -5.03 -27.68
N GLN A 216 32.95 -5.79 -28.44
CA GLN A 216 34.30 -6.18 -27.99
C GLN A 216 35.23 -4.97 -27.79
N ARG A 217 34.97 -3.86 -28.49
CA ARG A 217 35.67 -2.59 -28.37
C ARG A 217 34.63 -1.49 -28.24
N GLU A 218 34.80 -0.63 -27.26
CA GLU A 218 33.92 0.50 -26.98
C GLU A 218 33.74 1.42 -28.19
N GLU A 219 34.85 1.87 -28.82
CA GLU A 219 34.84 2.70 -30.03
C GLU A 219 33.98 2.11 -31.17
N LEU A 220 33.96 0.78 -31.32
CA LEU A 220 33.15 0.11 -32.33
C LEU A 220 31.66 0.16 -31.96
N GLY A 221 31.35 -0.01 -30.68
CA GLY A 221 30.00 0.13 -30.15
C GLY A 221 29.49 1.57 -30.29
N GLU A 222 30.31 2.57 -29.98
CA GLU A 222 30.01 3.99 -30.14
C GLU A 222 29.69 4.35 -31.60
N GLN A 223 30.48 3.86 -32.57
CA GLN A 223 30.22 4.10 -33.99
C GLN A 223 28.90 3.48 -34.45
N VAL A 224 28.58 2.26 -34.01
CA VAL A 224 27.29 1.62 -34.31
C VAL A 224 26.14 2.41 -33.66
N ALA A 225 26.31 2.86 -32.42
CA ALA A 225 25.33 3.67 -31.71
C ALA A 225 25.07 5.01 -32.41
N GLU A 226 26.12 5.70 -32.85
CA GLU A 226 26.05 6.96 -33.60
C GLU A 226 25.24 6.79 -34.89
N GLN A 227 25.46 5.70 -35.63
CA GLN A 227 24.72 5.41 -36.86
C GLN A 227 23.22 5.22 -36.63
N TYR A 228 22.83 4.71 -35.46
CA TYR A 228 21.42 4.58 -35.06
C TYR A 228 20.88 5.81 -34.29
N GLY A 229 21.72 6.82 -34.03
CA GLY A 229 21.35 7.99 -33.23
C GLY A 229 21.02 7.66 -31.77
N VAL A 230 21.71 6.67 -31.19
CA VAL A 230 21.53 6.22 -29.80
C VAL A 230 22.85 6.26 -29.03
N GLU A 231 22.79 5.99 -27.73
CA GLU A 231 23.97 5.88 -26.86
C GLU A 231 24.53 4.46 -26.85
N TYR A 232 25.86 4.35 -26.78
CA TYR A 232 26.52 3.09 -26.46
C TYR A 232 26.63 2.97 -24.94
N MET A 233 26.15 1.87 -24.40
CA MET A 233 26.09 1.62 -22.96
C MET A 233 26.65 0.24 -22.67
N SER A 234 27.40 0.10 -21.59
CA SER A 234 27.73 -1.22 -21.04
C SER A 234 26.46 -1.94 -20.59
N ALA A 235 26.51 -3.28 -20.46
CA ALA A 235 25.37 -4.05 -19.98
C ALA A 235 24.89 -3.59 -18.59
N GLN A 236 25.82 -3.17 -17.73
CA GLN A 236 25.51 -2.62 -16.42
C GLN A 236 24.81 -1.27 -16.53
N GLU A 237 25.31 -0.36 -17.37
CA GLU A 237 24.67 0.95 -17.57
C GLU A 237 23.27 0.82 -18.16
N VAL A 238 23.05 -0.16 -19.05
CA VAL A 238 21.69 -0.49 -19.50
C VAL A 238 20.84 -0.89 -18.31
N GLU A 239 21.27 -1.87 -17.51
CA GLU A 239 20.52 -2.36 -16.35
C GLU A 239 20.19 -1.22 -15.37
N ASP A 240 21.16 -0.37 -15.06
CA ASP A 240 21.02 0.77 -14.15
C ASP A 240 20.10 1.87 -14.72
N SER A 241 19.98 1.96 -16.05
CA SER A 241 19.14 2.94 -16.73
C SER A 241 17.73 2.43 -17.04
N LEU A 242 17.42 1.17 -16.70
CA LEU A 242 16.09 0.63 -16.86
C LEU A 242 15.15 1.16 -15.78
N GLY A 243 14.02 1.68 -16.23
CA GLY A 243 12.90 2.10 -15.38
C GLY A 243 11.67 1.20 -15.57
N THR A 244 10.72 1.29 -14.65
CA THR A 244 9.37 0.71 -14.83
C THR A 244 8.35 1.81 -15.07
N ARG A 245 7.27 1.50 -15.82
CA ARG A 245 6.13 2.38 -16.02
C ARG A 245 4.85 1.58 -16.16
N GLY A 246 3.82 1.97 -15.43
CA GLY A 246 2.48 1.38 -15.46
C GLY A 246 2.00 1.00 -14.07
N THR A 247 0.80 0.43 -14.00
CA THR A 247 0.17 -0.09 -12.79
C THR A 247 -0.51 -1.42 -13.11
N GLY A 248 -0.89 -2.19 -12.10
CA GLY A 248 -1.50 -3.51 -12.20
C GLY A 248 -0.49 -4.66 -12.24
N ASP A 249 -0.95 -5.84 -12.65
CA ASP A 249 -0.19 -7.11 -12.61
C ASP A 249 1.03 -7.16 -13.54
N ARG A 250 1.18 -6.18 -14.43
CA ARG A 250 2.30 -6.12 -15.38
C ARG A 250 2.64 -4.69 -15.72
N VAL A 251 3.92 -4.35 -15.60
CA VAL A 251 4.45 -3.04 -15.94
C VAL A 251 5.41 -3.09 -17.10
N SER A 252 5.52 -1.96 -17.80
CA SER A 252 6.45 -1.81 -18.92
C SER A 252 7.85 -1.54 -18.39
N LEU A 253 8.82 -2.30 -18.89
CA LEU A 253 10.23 -2.01 -18.71
C LEU A 253 10.64 -0.95 -19.75
N THR A 254 11.31 0.10 -19.31
CA THR A 254 11.64 1.26 -20.15
C THR A 254 13.13 1.58 -20.12
N LEU A 255 13.68 1.99 -21.27
CA LEU A 255 15.04 2.51 -21.42
C LEU A 255 14.96 3.85 -22.17
N GLY A 256 15.52 4.91 -21.61
CA GLY A 256 15.41 6.26 -22.20
C GLY A 256 13.95 6.70 -22.43
N GLY A 257 13.04 6.25 -21.55
CA GLY A 257 11.60 6.53 -21.63
C GLY A 257 10.82 5.72 -22.68
N ARG A 258 11.49 4.84 -23.45
CA ARG A 258 10.88 3.97 -24.46
C ARG A 258 10.69 2.56 -23.91
N LYS A 259 9.57 1.92 -24.26
CA LYS A 259 9.24 0.56 -23.79
C LYS A 259 10.12 -0.47 -24.51
N VAL A 260 10.88 -1.24 -23.74
CA VAL A 260 11.78 -2.29 -24.25
C VAL A 260 11.34 -3.69 -23.84
N GLY A 261 10.42 -3.80 -22.88
CA GLY A 261 9.92 -5.08 -22.41
C GLY A 261 8.78 -4.91 -21.40
N GLU A 262 8.46 -6.01 -20.72
CA GLU A 262 7.47 -6.06 -19.66
C GLU A 262 7.99 -6.93 -18.50
N VAL A 263 7.50 -6.65 -17.30
CA VAL A 263 7.77 -7.41 -16.08
C VAL A 263 6.48 -7.55 -15.29
N ASP A 264 6.26 -8.74 -14.74
CA ASP A 264 5.09 -9.03 -13.91
C ASP A 264 5.25 -8.41 -12.51
N VAL A 265 4.13 -7.98 -11.94
CA VAL A 265 4.00 -7.50 -10.56
C VAL A 265 3.27 -8.58 -9.77
N GLU A 266 3.90 -9.06 -8.71
CA GLU A 266 3.37 -10.10 -7.82
C GLU A 266 2.53 -9.47 -6.70
#